data_AF-A0A9X4NZD1-F1
#
_entry.id   AF-A0A9X4NZD1-F1
#
_cell.length_a   1.000
_cell.length_b   1.000
_cell.length_c   1.000
_cell.angle_alpha   90.00
_cell.angle_beta   90.00
_cell.angle_gamma   90.00
#
_symmetry.space_group_name_H-M   'P 1'
#
loop_
_entity.id
_entity.type
_entity.pdbx_description
1 polymer ?
#
loop_
_entity_poly.entity_id
_entity_poly.type
_entity_poly.pdbx_seq_one_letter_code
_entity_poly.pdbx_strand_id
1 'polypeptide(L)' 'LLEYAAGKAGGFRVVRVAGVESELELPFAALHQLCAPLLGDLESLAEPQARALKVAFGMAAGNAPDRFVVG' A
#
# COMPACT_ATOMS: atom_id res chain seq x y z
N LEU A 1 -22.26 -3.69 -4.45
CA LEU A 1 -21.46 -3.83 -5.70
C LEU A 1 -20.05 -4.32 -5.45
N LEU A 2 -19.29 -3.77 -4.49
CA LEU A 2 -17.92 -4.21 -4.19
C LEU A 2 -17.82 -5.66 -3.72
N GLU A 3 -18.73 -6.13 -2.85
CA GLU A 3 -18.76 -7.53 -2.41
C GLU A 3 -19.07 -8.50 -3.55
N TYR A 4 -19.96 -8.11 -4.44
CA TYR A 4 -20.28 -8.88 -5.64
C TYR A 4 -19.05 -8.99 -6.57
N ALA A 5 -18.34 -7.88 -6.81
CA ALA A 5 -17.11 -7.86 -7.60
C ALA A 5 -16.03 -8.75 -6.97
N ALA A 6 -15.83 -8.65 -5.65
CA ALA A 6 -14.91 -9.50 -4.91
C ALA A 6 -15.28 -11.00 -5.02
N GLY A 7 -16.58 -11.32 -4.95
CA GLY A 7 -17.08 -12.69 -5.12
C GLY A 7 -16.92 -13.25 -6.54
N LYS A 8 -16.66 -12.40 -7.54
CA LYS A 8 -16.42 -12.79 -8.94
C LYS A 8 -14.94 -12.73 -9.35
N ALA A 9 -14.05 -12.30 -8.47
CA ALA A 9 -12.62 -12.10 -8.75
C ALA A 9 -11.78 -13.40 -8.69
N GLY A 10 -12.27 -14.49 -9.31
CA GLY A 10 -11.55 -15.76 -9.37
C GLY A 10 -10.17 -15.60 -10.02
N GLY A 11 -9.12 -16.13 -9.37
CA GLY A 11 -7.73 -16.00 -9.85
C GLY A 11 -7.03 -14.70 -9.48
N PHE A 12 -7.71 -13.75 -8.82
CA PHE A 12 -7.12 -12.51 -8.33
C PHE A 12 -6.96 -12.54 -6.80
N ARG A 13 -5.97 -11.81 -6.29
CA ARG A 13 -5.87 -11.51 -4.86
C ARG A 13 -6.73 -10.29 -4.53
N VAL A 14 -7.79 -10.50 -3.76
CA VAL A 14 -8.65 -9.39 -3.30
C VAL A 14 -8.09 -8.79 -2.03
N VAL A 15 -7.74 -7.51 -2.07
CA VAL A 15 -7.38 -6.70 -0.89
C VAL A 15 -8.51 -5.73 -0.58
N ARG A 16 -8.76 -5.49 0.72
CA ARG A 16 -9.77 -4.55 1.19
C ARG A 16 -9.12 -3.49 2.06
N VAL A 17 -9.55 -2.26 1.89
CA VAL A 17 -9.19 -1.11 2.73
C VAL A 17 -10.43 -0.24 2.90
N ALA A 18 -10.53 0.44 4.04
CA ALA A 18 -11.53 1.46 4.29
C ALA A 18 -10.81 2.72 4.78
N GLY A 19 -11.21 3.89 4.30
CA GLY A 19 -10.74 5.14 4.88
C GLY A 19 -11.40 5.36 6.24
N VAL A 20 -10.61 5.71 7.25
CA VAL A 20 -11.11 6.09 8.58
C VAL A 20 -10.84 7.57 8.79
N GLU A 21 -11.86 8.34 9.19
CA GLU A 21 -11.73 9.80 9.35
C GLU A 21 -10.66 10.18 10.38
N SER A 22 -10.46 9.38 11.42
CA SER A 22 -9.38 9.62 12.39
C SER A 22 -7.97 9.47 11.82
N GLU A 23 -7.81 8.93 10.61
CA GLU A 23 -6.51 8.77 9.94
C GLU A 23 -6.14 9.97 9.05
N LEU A 24 -6.92 11.06 9.08
CA LEU A 24 -6.64 12.28 8.30
C LEU A 24 -5.22 12.82 8.51
N GLU A 25 -4.71 12.71 9.74
CA GLU A 25 -3.37 13.18 10.13
C GLU A 25 -2.29 12.08 10.00
N LEU A 26 -2.62 10.91 9.44
CA LEU A 26 -1.70 9.80 9.25
C LEU A 26 -1.46 9.57 7.74
N PRO A 27 -0.45 10.25 7.15
CA PRO A 27 -0.07 10.04 5.77
C PRO A 27 0.18 8.57 5.47
N PHE A 28 -0.33 8.10 4.33
CA PHE A 28 -0.15 6.73 3.85
C PHE A 28 -0.79 5.63 4.74
N ALA A 29 -1.61 5.94 5.73
CA ALA A 29 -2.25 4.91 6.57
C ALA A 29 -3.08 3.90 5.75
N ALA A 30 -3.99 4.40 4.90
CA ALA A 30 -4.78 3.56 4.01
C ALA A 30 -3.91 2.84 2.96
N LEU A 31 -2.85 3.50 2.46
CA LEU A 31 -1.91 2.87 1.52
C LEU A 31 -1.16 1.72 2.19
N HIS A 32 -0.71 1.91 3.43
CA HIS A 32 -0.06 0.88 4.22
C HIS A 32 -1.01 -0.29 4.47
N GLN A 33 -2.27 -0.05 4.84
CA GLN A 33 -3.27 -1.12 5.00
C GLN A 33 -3.50 -1.89 3.70
N LEU A 34 -3.55 -1.19 2.57
CA LEU A 34 -3.71 -1.80 1.24
C LEU A 34 -2.47 -2.61 0.82
N CYS A 35 -1.28 -2.11 1.09
CA CYS A 35 -0.02 -2.74 0.68
C CYS A 35 0.48 -3.80 1.67
N ALA A 36 0.05 -3.79 2.93
CA ALA A 36 0.47 -4.73 3.97
C ALA A 36 0.41 -6.21 3.52
N PRO A 37 -0.66 -6.68 2.84
CA PRO A 37 -0.72 -8.06 2.35
C PRO A 37 0.29 -8.35 1.22
N LEU A 38 0.74 -7.32 0.52
CA LEU A 38 1.60 -7.39 -0.67
C LEU A 38 3.08 -7.12 -0.36
N LEU A 39 3.44 -6.86 0.91
CA LEU A 39 4.81 -6.48 1.28
C LEU A 39 5.86 -7.55 0.95
N GLY A 40 5.45 -8.82 0.89
CA GLY A 40 6.32 -9.92 0.45
C GLY A 40 6.80 -9.80 -0.99
N ASP A 41 6.08 -9.04 -1.81
CA ASP A 41 6.38 -8.83 -3.23
C ASP A 41 7.14 -7.50 -3.47
N LEU A 42 7.49 -6.75 -2.42
CA LEU A 42 8.22 -5.47 -2.58
C LEU A 42 9.54 -5.62 -3.33
N GLU A 43 10.22 -6.76 -3.20
CA GLU A 43 11.48 -7.05 -3.88
C GLU A 43 11.30 -7.26 -5.39
N SER A 44 10.08 -7.44 -5.90
CA SER A 44 9.82 -7.52 -7.35
C SER A 44 9.66 -6.14 -8.00
N LEU A 45 9.61 -5.06 -7.21
CA LEU A 45 9.55 -3.70 -7.72
C LEU A 45 10.94 -3.22 -8.13
N ALA A 46 10.98 -2.24 -9.05
CA ALA A 46 12.21 -1.52 -9.30
C ALA A 46 12.70 -0.87 -8.00
N GLU A 47 14.03 -0.92 -7.80
CA GLU A 47 14.68 -0.59 -6.54
C GLU A 47 14.30 0.81 -5.96
N PRO A 48 14.14 1.88 -6.78
CA PRO A 48 13.67 3.17 -6.27
C PRO A 48 12.27 3.10 -5.62
N GLN A 49 11.34 2.39 -6.24
CA GLN A 49 9.96 2.22 -5.77
C GLN A 49 9.90 1.34 -4.52
N ALA A 50 10.64 0.23 -4.52
CA ALA A 50 10.75 -0.64 -3.36
C ALA A 50 11.28 0.12 -2.13
N ARG A 51 12.31 0.95 -2.31
CA ARG A 51 12.84 1.81 -1.24
C ARG A 51 11.85 2.87 -0.79
N ALA A 52 11.16 3.54 -1.71
CA ALA A 52 10.19 4.56 -1.37
C ALA A 52 9.07 3.99 -0.48
N LEU A 53 8.52 2.82 -0.83
CA LEU A 53 7.51 2.14 -0.02
C LEU A 53 8.06 1.71 1.35
N LYS A 54 9.28 1.16 1.39
CA LYS A 54 9.93 0.79 2.66
C LYS A 54 10.10 1.99 3.61
N VAL A 55 10.49 3.16 3.09
CA VAL A 55 10.60 4.38 3.91
C VAL A 55 9.23 4.93 4.29
N ALA A 56 8.27 5.00 3.35
CA ALA A 56 6.91 5.48 3.62
C ALA A 56 6.19 4.65 4.70
N PHE A 57 6.46 3.34 4.75
CA PHE A 57 5.90 2.42 5.75
C PHE A 57 6.76 2.28 7.02
N GLY A 58 7.84 3.05 7.16
CA GLY A 58 8.72 3.01 8.34
C GLY A 58 9.55 1.72 8.48
N MET A 59 9.66 0.91 7.42
CA MET A 59 10.46 -0.32 7.37
C MET A 59 11.95 -0.04 7.09
N ALA A 60 12.28 1.14 6.59
CA ALA A 60 13.64 1.60 6.35
C ALA A 60 13.80 3.07 6.77
N ALA A 61 15.00 3.42 7.23
CA ALA A 61 15.34 4.82 7.50
C ALA A 61 15.55 5.59 6.18
N GLY A 62 15.15 6.86 6.16
CA GLY A 62 15.32 7.73 5.00
C GLY A 62 14.47 9.00 5.10
N ASN A 63 14.67 9.91 4.15
CA ASN A 63 13.80 11.08 4.00
C ASN A 63 12.43 10.63 3.49
N ALA A 64 11.38 11.37 3.88
CA ALA A 64 10.05 11.13 3.34
C ALA A 64 10.10 11.11 1.79
N PRO A 65 9.68 10.00 1.15
CA PRO A 65 9.78 9.86 -0.29
C PRO A 65 8.83 10.84 -1.00
N ASP A 66 9.18 11.18 -2.23
CA ASP A 66 8.27 11.91 -3.11
C ASP A 66 6.99 11.07 -3.32
N ARG A 67 5.84 11.73 -3.17
CA ARG A 67 4.52 11.10 -3.34
C ARG A 67 4.35 10.49 -4.73
N PHE A 68 4.98 11.06 -5.77
CA PHE A 68 4.96 10.53 -7.14
C PHE A 68 5.79 9.25 -7.32
N VAL A 69 6.71 8.96 -6.40
CA VAL A 69 7.52 7.72 -6.43
C VAL A 69 6.85 6.59 -5.66
N VAL A 70 5.96 6.94 -4.72
CA VAL A 70 5.14 6.00 -3.94
C VAL A 70 3.86 5.60 -4.69
N GLY A 71 3.36 6.44 -5.60
CA GLY A 71 2.13 6.24 -6.37
C GLY A 71 2.15 6.86 -7.75
#